data_AF-A0A9X1R885-F1
#
_entry.id   AF-A0A9X1R885-F1
#
_cell.length_a   1.000
_cell.length_b   1.000
_cell.length_c   1.000
_cell.angle_alpha   90.00
_cell.angle_beta   90.00
_cell.angle_gamma   90.00
#
_symmetry.space_group_name_H-M   'P 1'
#
loop_
_entity.id
_entity.type
_entity.pdbx_description
1 polymer ?
#
loop_
_entity_poly.entity_id
_entity_poly.type
_entity_poly.pdbx_seq_one_letter_code
_entity_poly.pdbx_strand_id
1 'polypeptide(L)'
;MFKFLQYRARAAEYGELARNSSGRDDTRKFEKLRDSLASRADNERVLADQYADAVNAGGTERPRGAALAAEEERVLRCLGAAVIMQWNSLPTPLQREIFDTAGSVGTLLDTAALRGQIARFLHKHRHDADRGKI
;
A
#
# COMPACT_ATOMS: atom_id res chain seq x y z
N MET A 1 9.40 1.56 -22.20
CA MET A 1 8.08 2.03 -22.67
C MET A 1 7.59 1.05 -23.72
N PHE A 2 6.41 0.47 -23.51
CA PHE A 2 5.83 -0.53 -24.40
C PHE A 2 5.53 0.07 -25.78
N LYS A 3 5.85 -0.67 -26.86
CA LYS A 3 5.75 -0.23 -28.27
C LYS A 3 4.67 -0.95 -29.07
N PHE A 4 3.69 -1.56 -28.40
CA PHE A 4 2.61 -2.32 -29.05
C PHE A 4 1.86 -1.52 -30.12
N LEU A 5 1.66 -0.20 -29.90
CA LEU A 5 1.06 0.69 -30.91
C LEU A 5 1.92 0.83 -32.17
N GLN A 6 3.24 0.89 -32.03
CA GLN A 6 4.17 0.99 -33.16
C GLN A 6 4.22 -0.33 -33.96
N TYR A 7 4.19 -1.47 -33.26
CA TYR A 7 4.13 -2.77 -33.93
C TYR A 7 2.81 -2.97 -34.68
N ARG A 8 1.68 -2.52 -34.10
CA ARG A 8 0.38 -2.55 -34.76
C ARG A 8 0.30 -1.63 -35.98
N ALA A 9 0.88 -0.43 -35.89
CA ALA A 9 0.98 0.49 -37.03
C ALA A 9 1.80 -0.12 -38.19
N ARG A 10 2.98 -0.67 -37.89
CA ARG A 10 3.81 -1.35 -38.90
C ARG A 10 3.13 -2.59 -39.50
N ALA A 11 2.39 -3.35 -38.69
CA ALA A 11 1.61 -4.47 -39.21
C ALA A 11 0.55 -4.01 -40.23
N ALA A 12 -0.12 -2.89 -39.97
CA ALA A 12 -1.07 -2.29 -40.93
C ALA A 12 -0.37 -1.86 -42.22
N GLU A 13 0.80 -1.21 -42.13
CA GLU A 13 1.61 -0.83 -43.30
C GLU A 13 1.99 -2.03 -44.18
N TYR A 14 2.47 -3.12 -43.57
CA TYR A 14 2.77 -4.35 -44.32
C TYR A 14 1.53 -5.04 -44.88
N GLY A 15 0.38 -4.90 -44.24
CA GLY A 15 -0.92 -5.33 -44.78
C GLY A 15 -1.29 -4.59 -46.07
N GLU A 16 -1.07 -3.28 -46.11
CA GLU A 16 -1.30 -2.47 -47.32
C GLU A 16 -0.26 -2.76 -48.41
N LEU A 17 1.02 -2.98 -48.06
CA LEU A 17 2.04 -3.40 -49.02
C LEU A 17 1.76 -4.77 -49.63
N ALA A 18 1.21 -5.72 -48.84
CA ALA A 18 0.80 -7.03 -49.35
C ALA A 18 -0.35 -6.89 -50.37
N ARG A 19 -1.32 -5.99 -50.12
CA ARG A 19 -2.45 -5.72 -51.02
C ARG A 19 -2.03 -5.07 -52.34
N ASN A 20 -1.02 -4.21 -52.30
CA ASN A 20 -0.53 -3.45 -53.45
C ASN A 20 0.60 -4.16 -54.22
N SER A 21 1.11 -5.30 -53.73
CA SER A 21 2.17 -6.06 -54.37
C SER A 21 1.64 -6.91 -55.52
N SER A 22 2.30 -6.84 -56.68
CA SER A 22 1.96 -7.60 -57.88
C SER A 22 2.59 -9.01 -57.93
N GLY A 23 3.55 -9.31 -57.04
CA GLY A 23 4.32 -10.55 -57.02
C GLY A 23 3.96 -11.48 -55.87
N ARG A 24 3.59 -12.73 -56.18
CA ARG A 24 3.13 -13.74 -55.19
C ARG A 24 4.11 -13.98 -54.04
N ASP A 25 5.41 -13.98 -54.33
CA ASP A 25 6.45 -14.17 -53.31
C ASP A 25 6.60 -12.97 -52.38
N ASP A 26 6.40 -11.75 -52.89
CA ASP A 26 6.52 -10.53 -52.10
C ASP A 26 5.27 -10.31 -51.25
N THR A 27 4.07 -10.60 -51.77
CA THR A 27 2.84 -10.68 -50.97
C THR A 27 3.03 -11.61 -49.76
N ARG A 28 3.57 -12.82 -49.98
CA ARG A 28 3.81 -13.79 -48.90
C ARG A 28 4.81 -13.30 -47.85
N LYS A 29 5.87 -12.59 -48.27
CA LYS A 29 6.84 -11.99 -47.34
C LYS A 29 6.19 -10.89 -46.50
N PHE A 30 5.39 -10.01 -47.12
CA PHE A 30 4.70 -8.93 -46.42
C PHE A 30 3.66 -9.46 -45.43
N GLU A 31 2.91 -10.50 -45.80
CA GLU A 31 1.99 -11.18 -44.88
C GLU A 31 2.72 -11.78 -43.68
N LYS A 32 3.85 -12.46 -43.89
CA LYS A 32 4.65 -13.01 -42.79
C LYS A 32 5.17 -11.92 -41.84
N LEU A 33 5.58 -10.77 -42.38
CA LEU A 33 6.02 -9.62 -41.59
C LEU A 33 4.88 -8.99 -40.80
N ARG A 34 3.71 -8.82 -41.43
CA ARG A 34 2.48 -8.36 -40.76
C ARG A 34 2.14 -9.26 -39.57
N ASP A 35 2.08 -10.57 -39.78
CA ASP A 35 1.63 -11.52 -38.76
C ASP A 35 2.62 -11.57 -37.58
N SER A 36 3.93 -11.50 -37.87
CA SER A 36 4.97 -11.40 -36.85
C SER A 36 4.85 -10.12 -36.00
N LEU A 37 4.59 -8.98 -36.64
CA LEU A 37 4.42 -7.70 -35.94
C LEU A 37 3.13 -7.65 -35.13
N ALA A 38 2.05 -8.25 -35.62
CA ALA A 38 0.79 -8.38 -34.88
C ALA A 38 0.99 -9.21 -33.61
N SER A 39 1.62 -10.38 -33.73
CA SER A 39 1.95 -11.23 -32.57
C SER A 39 2.85 -10.50 -31.56
N ARG A 40 3.82 -9.71 -32.04
CA ARG A 40 4.69 -8.90 -31.17
C ARG A 40 3.90 -7.80 -30.43
N ALA A 41 2.94 -7.16 -31.10
CA ALA A 41 2.06 -6.17 -30.48
C ALA A 41 1.19 -6.79 -29.38
N ASP A 42 0.61 -7.96 -29.64
CA ASP A 42 -0.26 -8.64 -28.68
C ASP A 42 0.53 -9.10 -27.45
N ASN A 43 1.72 -9.70 -27.66
CA ASN A 43 2.61 -10.10 -26.56
C ASN A 43 3.00 -8.90 -25.68
N GLU A 44 3.33 -7.77 -26.29
CA GLU A 44 3.74 -6.58 -25.56
C GLU A 44 2.56 -5.87 -24.88
N ARG A 45 1.34 -5.98 -25.43
CA ARG A 45 0.11 -5.51 -24.78
C ARG A 45 -0.18 -6.31 -23.52
N VAL A 46 -0.11 -7.64 -23.60
CA VAL A 46 -0.29 -8.52 -22.43
C VAL A 46 0.72 -8.18 -21.34
N LEU A 47 1.97 -7.92 -21.71
CA LEU A 47 3.01 -7.53 -20.74
C LEU A 47 2.73 -6.14 -20.12
N ALA A 48 2.17 -5.21 -20.89
CA ALA A 48 1.76 -3.90 -20.39
C ALA A 48 0.58 -3.98 -19.41
N ASP A 49 -0.43 -4.81 -19.74
CA ASP A 49 -1.59 -5.06 -18.89
C ASP A 49 -1.15 -5.74 -17.58
N GLN A 50 -0.29 -6.76 -17.66
CA GLN A 50 0.30 -7.42 -16.48
C GLN A 50 1.14 -6.48 -15.63
N TYR A 51 1.91 -5.58 -16.25
CA TYR A 51 2.67 -4.58 -15.51
C TYR A 51 1.76 -3.58 -14.81
N ALA A 52 0.71 -3.11 -15.48
CA ALA A 52 -0.29 -2.23 -14.87
C ALA A 52 -0.99 -2.93 -13.70
N ASP A 53 -1.39 -4.19 -13.87
CA ASP A 53 -1.98 -5.00 -12.81
C ASP A 53 -1.02 -5.20 -11.64
N ALA A 54 0.25 -5.52 -11.88
CA ALA A 54 1.24 -5.69 -10.82
C ALA A 54 1.51 -4.38 -10.04
N VAL A 55 1.57 -3.24 -10.73
CA VAL A 55 1.72 -1.92 -10.11
C VAL A 55 0.47 -1.55 -9.30
N ASN A 56 -0.72 -1.89 -9.79
CA ASN A 56 -1.99 -1.62 -9.10
C ASN A 56 -2.32 -2.63 -8.00
N ALA A 57 -1.81 -3.87 -8.08
CA ALA A 57 -1.99 -4.92 -7.08
C ALA A 57 -1.30 -4.57 -5.75
N GLY A 58 -0.18 -3.85 -5.79
CA GLY A 58 0.40 -3.21 -4.61
C GLY A 58 -0.51 -2.15 -3.95
N GLY A 59 -1.57 -1.71 -4.64
CA GLY A 59 -2.60 -0.81 -4.14
C GLY A 59 -3.84 -1.51 -3.57
N THR A 60 -4.10 -2.78 -3.91
CA THR A 60 -5.30 -3.51 -3.45
C THR A 60 -5.14 -4.06 -2.01
N GLU A 61 -3.92 -4.20 -1.49
CA GLU A 61 -3.70 -4.47 -0.07
C GLU A 61 -3.96 -3.25 0.82
N ARG A 62 -3.90 -2.04 0.26
CA ARG A 62 -4.04 -0.77 0.98
C ARG A 62 -5.39 -0.59 1.70
N PRO A 63 -6.57 -0.91 1.13
CA PRO A 63 -7.83 -0.81 1.85
C PRO A 63 -7.97 -1.87 2.95
N ARG A 64 -7.42 -3.08 2.76
CA ARG A 64 -7.46 -4.15 3.77
C ARG A 64 -6.51 -3.85 4.94
N GLY A 65 -5.30 -3.37 4.64
CA GLY A 65 -4.34 -2.91 5.64
C GLY A 65 -4.82 -1.66 6.39
N ALA A 66 -5.48 -0.72 5.71
CA ALA A 66 -6.06 0.46 6.36
C ALA A 66 -7.27 0.11 7.25
N ALA A 67 -8.12 -0.83 6.83
CA ALA A 67 -9.24 -1.31 7.64
C ALA A 67 -8.77 -2.10 8.87
N LEU A 68 -7.76 -2.98 8.69
CA LEU A 68 -7.13 -3.70 9.81
C LEU A 68 -6.44 -2.74 10.78
N ALA A 69 -5.70 -1.74 10.28
CA ALA A 69 -5.09 -0.72 11.12
C ALA A 69 -6.12 0.10 11.90
N ALA A 70 -7.27 0.43 11.31
CA ALA A 70 -8.35 1.15 11.99
C ALA A 70 -9.02 0.30 13.09
N GLU A 71 -9.18 -1.00 12.85
CA GLU A 71 -9.70 -1.94 13.85
C GLU A 71 -8.71 -2.14 15.00
N GLU A 72 -7.43 -2.36 14.69
CA GLU A 72 -6.35 -2.47 15.68
C GLU A 72 -6.21 -1.19 16.50
N GLU A 73 -6.29 -0.01 15.88
CA GLU A 73 -6.30 1.29 16.57
C GLU A 73 -7.50 1.41 17.51
N ARG A 74 -8.68 0.92 17.12
CA ARG A 74 -9.86 0.91 17.98
C ARG A 74 -9.66 0.01 19.20
N VAL A 75 -9.12 -1.19 19.01
CA VAL A 75 -8.83 -2.12 20.11
C VAL A 75 -7.80 -1.52 21.07
N LEU A 76 -6.70 -0.98 20.56
CA LEU A 76 -5.66 -0.33 21.37
C LEU A 76 -6.18 0.90 22.12
N ARG A 77 -7.05 1.69 21.49
CA ARG A 77 -7.72 2.83 22.14
C ARG A 77 -8.60 2.37 23.30
N CYS A 78 -9.40 1.32 23.12
CA CYS A 78 -10.26 0.77 24.17
C CYS A 78 -9.44 0.19 25.34
N LEU A 79 -8.40 -0.58 25.05
CA LEU A 79 -7.50 -1.14 26.06
C LEU A 79 -6.74 -0.03 26.81
N GLY A 80 -6.20 0.94 26.09
CA GLY A 80 -5.53 2.10 26.67
C GLY A 80 -6.44 2.87 27.62
N ALA A 81 -7.68 3.15 27.21
CA ALA A 81 -8.66 3.83 28.05
C ALA A 81 -8.96 3.05 29.35
N ALA A 82 -9.14 1.73 29.27
CA ALA A 82 -9.36 0.89 30.44
C ALA A 82 -8.16 0.93 31.41
N VAL A 83 -6.93 0.88 30.90
CA VAL A 83 -5.70 0.98 31.70
C VAL A 83 -5.58 2.35 32.37
N ILE A 84 -5.87 3.45 31.64
CA ILE A 84 -5.84 4.82 32.17
C ILE A 84 -6.88 4.98 33.29
N MET A 85 -8.09 4.44 33.12
CA MET A 85 -9.14 4.49 34.13
C MET A 85 -8.76 3.75 35.41
N GLN A 86 -8.03 2.64 35.29
CA GLN A 86 -7.56 1.83 36.42
C GLN A 86 -6.20 2.27 36.95
N TRP A 87 -5.58 3.30 36.37
CA TRP A 87 -4.18 3.66 36.60
C TRP A 87 -3.82 3.83 38.08
N ASN A 88 -4.67 4.50 38.86
CA ASN A 88 -4.46 4.73 40.29
C ASN A 88 -4.68 3.47 41.16
N SER A 89 -5.34 2.44 40.63
CA SER A 89 -5.57 1.16 41.30
C SER A 89 -4.46 0.15 41.01
N LEU A 90 -3.57 0.44 40.05
CA LEU A 90 -2.44 -0.41 39.72
C LEU A 90 -1.31 -0.23 40.75
N PRO A 91 -0.62 -1.32 41.15
CA PRO A 91 0.62 -1.23 41.89
C PRO A 91 1.65 -0.33 41.19
N THR A 92 2.35 0.50 41.96
CA THR A 92 3.45 1.36 41.48
C THR A 92 4.49 0.67 40.58
N PRO A 93 4.94 -0.59 40.85
CA PRO A 93 5.87 -1.26 39.94
C PRO A 93 5.26 -1.51 38.55
N LEU A 94 3.97 -1.85 38.46
CA LEU A 94 3.29 -2.05 37.18
C LEU A 94 3.04 -0.74 36.44
N GLN A 95 2.72 0.34 37.14
CA GLN A 95 2.63 1.68 36.54
C GLN A 95 3.96 2.07 35.88
N ARG A 96 5.08 1.81 36.57
CA ARG A 96 6.42 2.11 36.05
C ARG A 96 6.76 1.27 34.83
N GLU A 97 6.49 -0.04 34.86
CA GLU A 97 6.76 -0.95 33.74
C GLU A 97 5.93 -0.59 32.50
N ILE A 98 4.65 -0.27 32.67
CA ILE A 98 3.78 0.16 31.57
C ILE A 98 4.27 1.48 30.98
N PHE A 99 4.68 2.43 31.83
CA PHE A 99 5.23 3.71 31.39
C PHE A 99 6.56 3.55 30.65
N ASP A 100 7.46 2.69 31.15
CA ASP A 100 8.77 2.43 30.55
C ASP A 100 8.63 1.77 29.18
N THR A 101 7.75 0.77 29.08
CA THR A 101 7.40 0.10 27.83
C THR A 101 6.76 1.07 26.84
N ALA A 102 5.75 1.84 27.25
CA ALA A 102 5.07 2.81 26.39
C ALA A 102 6.04 3.91 25.88
N GLY A 103 6.99 4.33 26.70
CA GLY A 103 8.05 5.26 26.31
C GLY A 103 9.11 4.68 25.38
N SER A 104 9.24 3.36 25.31
CA SER A 104 10.18 2.64 24.43
C SER A 104 9.59 2.24 23.08
N VAL A 105 8.26 2.23 22.95
CA VAL A 105 7.54 1.87 21.70
C VAL A 105 7.54 3.03 20.68
N GLY A 106 7.93 4.24 21.09
CA GLY A 106 8.11 5.39 20.19
C GLY A 106 9.36 5.26 19.30
N THR A 107 9.40 6.00 18.19
CA THR A 107 10.61 6.11 17.37
C THR A 107 11.78 6.61 18.24
N LEU A 108 12.95 5.97 18.09
CA LEU A 108 14.14 6.13 18.95
C LEU A 108 14.55 7.59 19.25
N LEU A 109 14.20 8.53 18.36
CA LEU A 109 14.59 9.93 18.43
C LEU A 109 13.68 10.81 19.29
N ASP A 110 12.47 10.35 19.66
CA ASP A 110 11.48 11.18 20.38
C ASP A 110 11.03 10.60 21.73
N THR A 111 11.74 9.58 22.21
CA THR A 111 11.39 8.84 23.45
C THR A 111 11.29 9.74 24.67
N ALA A 112 12.15 10.76 24.82
CA ALA A 112 12.10 11.69 25.95
C ALA A 112 10.87 12.63 25.89
N ALA A 113 10.54 13.17 24.72
CA ALA A 113 9.38 14.04 24.57
C ALA A 113 8.08 13.25 24.70
N LEU A 114 8.02 12.04 24.13
CA LEU A 114 6.90 11.12 24.24
C LEU A 114 6.65 10.70 25.70
N ARG A 115 7.71 10.34 26.44
CA ARG A 115 7.61 10.06 27.89
C ARG A 115 7.07 11.25 28.66
N GLY A 116 7.52 12.47 28.31
CA GLY A 116 6.99 13.70 28.89
C GLY A 116 5.50 13.93 28.59
N GLN A 117 5.05 13.64 27.36
CA GLN A 117 3.64 13.73 26.97
C GLN A 117 2.79 12.70 27.72
N ILE A 118 3.24 11.45 27.80
CA ILE A 118 2.56 10.37 28.53
C ILE A 118 2.45 10.74 30.01
N ALA A 119 3.52 11.25 30.64
CA ALA A 119 3.50 11.65 32.04
C ALA A 119 2.47 12.75 32.30
N ARG A 120 2.44 13.81 31.48
CA ARG A 120 1.44 14.89 31.59
C ARG A 120 0.02 14.37 31.39
N PHE A 121 -0.17 13.47 30.45
CA PHE A 121 -1.46 12.86 30.17
C PHE A 121 -1.97 12.04 31.36
N LEU A 122 -1.15 11.15 31.92
CA LEU A 122 -1.50 10.36 33.10
C LEU A 122 -1.77 11.23 34.33
N HIS A 123 -0.99 12.30 34.53
CA HIS A 123 -1.24 13.27 35.61
C HIS A 123 -2.58 13.98 35.48
N LYS A 124 -3.01 14.33 34.25
CA LYS A 124 -4.33 14.95 34.01
C LYS A 124 -5.47 13.99 34.35
N HIS A 125 -5.35 12.73 33.95
CA HIS A 125 -6.39 11.71 34.18
C HIS A 125 -6.42 11.17 35.60
N ARG A 126 -5.35 11.35 36.39
CA ARG A 126 -5.31 11.02 37.81
C ARG A 126 -6.28 11.85 38.65
N HIS A 127 -6.59 13.09 38.24
CA HIS A 127 -7.49 13.99 38.97
C HIS A 127 -8.98 13.77 38.68
N ASP A 128 -9.32 13.14 37.56
CA ASP A 128 -10.72 12.93 37.17
C ASP A 128 -11.33 11.70 37.85
N ALA A 129 -10.51 10.70 38.21
CA ALA A 129 -10.94 9.56 39.01
C ALA A 129 -11.23 9.92 40.49
N ASP A 130 -10.62 10.98 41.01
CA ASP A 130 -10.79 11.45 42.40
C ASP A 130 -12.00 12.41 42.53
N ARG A 131 -12.40 13.06 41.44
CA ARG A 131 -13.60 13.92 41.38
C ARG A 131 -14.94 13.17 41.30
N GLY A 132 -14.91 11.84 41.12
CA GLY A 132 -16.12 11.00 41.11
C GLY A 132 -16.57 10.49 42.48
N LYS A 133 -15.91 10.93 43.57
CA LYS A 133 -16.24 10.59 44.95
C LYS A 133 -16.67 11.85 45.73
N ILE A 134 -17.77 12.48 45.32
CA ILE A 134 -18.53 13.45 46.14
C ILE A 134 -20.00 13.10 46.02
#